data_AF-A0A0C9ZAG3-F1
#
_entry.id   AF-A0A0C9ZAG3-F1
#
_cell.length_a   1.000
_cell.length_b   1.000
_cell.length_c   1.000
_cell.angle_alpha   90.00
_cell.angle_beta   90.00
_cell.angle_gamma   90.00
#
_symmetry.space_group_name_H-M   'P 1'
#
loop_
_entity.id
_entity.type
_entity.pdbx_description
1 polymer ?
#
loop_
_entity_poly.entity_id
_entity_poly.type
_entity_poly.pdbx_seq_one_letter_code
_entity_poly.pdbx_strand_id
1 'polypeptide(L)'
;MYKLLGGSPKEIPEVYKARSPYYNVVDSSGVPQITIPLLMLQGKNDPVVPEDQATRFLDEIKKKAPNEKLSYHFYDNEGHGWKQASTIKDALKREHEWYLENLL
;
A
#
# COMPACT_ATOMS: atom_id res chain seq x y z
N MET A 1 -9.49 -17.59 -10.43
CA MET A 1 -9.04 -16.38 -9.70
C MET A 1 -10.13 -15.77 -8.81
N TYR A 2 -11.42 -15.84 -9.14
CA TYR A 2 -12.51 -15.18 -8.38
C TYR A 2 -13.01 -15.88 -7.11
N LYS A 3 -12.54 -17.12 -6.84
CA LYS A 3 -13.09 -17.97 -5.78
C LYS A 3 -12.84 -17.42 -4.36
N LEU A 4 -11.78 -16.66 -4.15
CA LEU A 4 -11.44 -16.07 -2.85
C LEU A 4 -12.33 -14.87 -2.48
N LEU A 5 -12.87 -14.19 -3.48
CA LEU A 5 -13.73 -13.01 -3.28
C LEU A 5 -15.23 -13.34 -3.39
N GLY A 6 -15.58 -14.55 -3.84
CA GLY A 6 -16.97 -15.01 -3.95
C GLY A 6 -17.64 -14.68 -5.29
N GLY A 7 -16.91 -14.12 -6.26
CA GLY A 7 -17.44 -13.72 -7.57
C GLY A 7 -16.49 -12.79 -8.32
N SER A 8 -16.79 -12.57 -9.61
CA SER A 8 -16.07 -11.60 -10.43
C SER A 8 -16.47 -10.16 -10.09
N PRO A 9 -15.69 -9.13 -10.50
CA PRO A 9 -16.06 -7.74 -10.28
C PRO A 9 -17.40 -7.33 -10.91
N LYS A 10 -17.88 -8.06 -11.92
CA LYS A 10 -19.19 -7.82 -12.54
C LYS A 10 -20.34 -8.38 -11.70
N GLU A 11 -20.10 -9.49 -11.00
CA GLU A 11 -21.12 -10.19 -10.21
C GLU A 11 -21.27 -9.58 -8.81
N ILE A 12 -20.16 -9.13 -8.21
CA ILE A 12 -20.12 -8.60 -6.84
C ILE A 12 -19.36 -7.26 -6.75
N PRO A 13 -19.71 -6.24 -7.55
CA PRO A 13 -18.97 -4.97 -7.61
C PRO A 13 -18.86 -4.28 -6.24
N GLU A 14 -19.87 -4.42 -5.39
CA GLU A 14 -19.89 -3.90 -4.03
C GLU A 14 -18.81 -4.51 -3.14
N VAL A 15 -18.53 -5.81 -3.26
CA VAL A 15 -17.48 -6.48 -2.47
C VAL A 15 -16.10 -5.97 -2.87
N TYR A 16 -15.83 -5.83 -4.17
CA TYR A 16 -14.55 -5.29 -4.64
C TYR A 16 -14.37 -3.85 -4.18
N LYS A 17 -15.41 -3.01 -4.27
CA LYS A 17 -15.33 -1.62 -3.79
C LYS A 17 -15.11 -1.57 -2.28
N ALA A 18 -15.92 -2.29 -1.50
CA ALA A 18 -15.90 -2.26 -0.05
C ALA A 18 -14.59 -2.81 0.55
N ARG A 19 -13.91 -3.75 -0.12
CA ARG A 19 -12.68 -4.37 0.38
C ARG A 19 -11.39 -3.82 -0.23
N SER A 20 -11.47 -2.86 -1.13
CA SER A 20 -10.29 -2.22 -1.71
C SER A 20 -9.75 -1.13 -0.78
N PRO A 21 -8.47 -1.17 -0.37
CA PRO A 21 -7.88 -0.10 0.46
C PRO A 21 -8.02 1.29 -0.17
N TYR A 22 -7.88 1.39 -1.50
CA TYR A 22 -8.03 2.64 -2.26
C TYR A 22 -9.36 3.36 -2.02
N TYR A 23 -10.48 2.63 -1.92
CA TYR A 23 -11.80 3.24 -1.70
C TYR A 23 -12.10 3.53 -0.24
N ASN A 24 -11.26 3.07 0.69
CA ASN A 24 -11.47 3.15 2.14
C ASN A 24 -10.40 3.97 2.86
N VAL A 25 -9.75 4.93 2.18
CA VAL A 25 -8.82 5.87 2.83
C VAL A 25 -9.53 6.72 3.90
N VAL A 26 -10.79 7.08 3.65
CA VAL A 26 -11.71 7.74 4.58
C VAL A 26 -13.05 7.02 4.56
N ASP A 27 -13.81 7.09 5.64
CA ASP A 27 -15.18 6.58 5.66
C ASP A 27 -16.19 7.54 5.01
N SER A 28 -17.47 7.17 5.02
CA SER A 28 -18.56 7.98 4.47
C SER A 28 -18.77 9.32 5.16
N SER A 29 -18.25 9.51 6.38
CA SER A 29 -18.25 10.78 7.10
C SER A 29 -16.98 11.62 6.89
N GLY A 30 -16.02 11.10 6.11
CA GLY A 30 -14.77 11.77 5.80
C GLY A 30 -13.68 11.55 6.85
N VAL A 31 -13.86 10.62 7.79
CA VAL A 31 -12.87 10.31 8.82
C VAL A 31 -11.81 9.38 8.24
N PRO A 32 -10.50 9.72 8.32
CA PRO A 32 -9.41 8.83 7.92
C PRO A 32 -9.50 7.47 8.57
N GLN A 33 -9.27 6.42 7.78
CA GLN A 33 -9.26 5.03 8.26
C GLN A 33 -7.83 4.51 8.48
N ILE A 34 -6.84 5.15 7.85
CA ILE A 34 -5.42 4.87 8.05
C ILE A 34 -4.93 5.85 9.11
N THR A 35 -5.18 5.56 10.38
CA THR A 35 -4.95 6.48 11.51
C THR A 35 -3.65 6.22 12.28
N ILE A 36 -2.91 5.21 11.84
CA ILE A 36 -1.59 4.86 12.38
C ILE A 36 -0.54 5.14 11.31
N PRO A 37 0.73 5.34 11.72
CA PRO A 37 1.82 5.45 10.77
C PRO A 37 1.80 4.29 9.76
N LEU A 38 2.11 4.58 8.49
CA LEU A 38 2.22 3.59 7.42
C LEU A 38 3.56 3.71 6.68
N LEU A 39 4.28 2.59 6.54
CA LEU A 39 5.40 2.44 5.62
C LEU A 39 5.00 1.59 4.41
N MET A 40 5.25 2.07 3.19
CA MET A 40 5.01 1.33 1.95
C MET A 40 6.31 1.16 1.15
N LEU A 41 6.66 -0.08 0.80
CA LEU A 41 7.84 -0.41 0.00
C LEU A 41 7.40 -1.09 -1.30
N GLN A 42 7.87 -0.60 -2.45
CA GLN A 42 7.42 -1.10 -3.77
C GLN A 42 8.61 -1.31 -4.71
N GLY A 43 8.61 -2.41 -5.47
CA GLY A 43 9.50 -2.59 -6.63
C GLY A 43 8.88 -1.97 -7.88
N LYS A 44 9.64 -1.18 -8.65
CA LYS A 44 9.10 -0.52 -9.85
C LYS A 44 8.81 -1.48 -11.01
N ASN A 45 9.50 -2.62 -11.05
CA ASN A 45 9.35 -3.64 -12.10
C ASN A 45 8.46 -4.80 -11.65
N ASP A 46 7.51 -4.58 -10.73
CA ASP A 46 6.62 -5.64 -10.23
C ASP A 46 5.54 -5.97 -11.28
N PRO A 47 5.55 -7.18 -11.88
CA PRO A 47 4.57 -7.56 -12.89
C PRO A 47 3.25 -8.08 -12.29
N VAL A 48 3.20 -8.32 -10.97
CA VAL A 48 2.05 -8.87 -10.25
C VAL A 48 1.24 -7.74 -9.61
N VAL A 49 1.90 -6.80 -8.94
CA VAL A 49 1.31 -5.59 -8.36
C VAL A 49 2.04 -4.38 -8.94
N PRO A 50 1.55 -3.80 -10.05
CA PRO A 50 2.29 -2.75 -10.75
C PRO A 50 2.41 -1.46 -9.91
N GLU A 51 3.45 -0.66 -10.20
CA GLU A 51 3.79 0.58 -9.50
C GLU A 51 2.63 1.60 -9.45
N ASP A 52 1.76 1.59 -10.46
CA ASP A 52 0.63 2.51 -10.55
C ASP A 52 -0.38 2.30 -9.42
N GLN A 53 -0.56 1.06 -8.92
CA GLN A 53 -1.45 0.78 -7.80
C GLN A 53 -0.95 1.44 -6.51
N ALA A 54 0.35 1.31 -6.25
CA ALA A 54 1.01 1.91 -5.10
C ALA A 54 0.93 3.45 -5.18
N THR A 55 1.28 4.03 -6.35
CA THR A 55 1.23 5.48 -6.57
C THR A 55 -0.18 6.04 -6.39
N ARG A 56 -1.19 5.41 -7.00
CA ARG A 56 -2.59 5.85 -6.87
C ARG A 56 -3.07 5.81 -5.43
N PHE A 57 -2.69 4.79 -4.67
CA PHE A 57 -3.05 4.69 -3.25
C PHE A 57 -2.39 5.80 -2.41
N LEU A 58 -1.09 6.05 -2.60
CA LEU A 58 -0.39 7.15 -1.92
C LEU A 58 -1.03 8.51 -2.22
N ASP A 59 -1.38 8.77 -3.47
CA ASP A 59 -2.00 10.02 -3.88
C ASP A 59 -3.39 10.20 -3.26
N GLU A 60 -4.16 9.11 -3.16
CA GLU A 60 -5.47 9.13 -2.51
C GLU A 60 -5.35 9.43 -1.00
N ILE A 61 -4.36 8.83 -0.31
CA ILE A 61 -4.05 9.13 1.10
C ILE A 61 -3.67 10.60 1.26
N LYS A 62 -2.69 11.08 0.49
CA LYS A 62 -2.25 12.49 0.54
C LYS A 62 -3.41 13.47 0.31
N LYS A 63 -4.35 13.11 -0.57
CA LYS A 63 -5.51 13.94 -0.90
C LYS A 63 -6.58 13.93 0.19
N LYS A 64 -6.92 12.76 0.74
CA LYS A 64 -8.09 12.60 1.63
C LYS A 64 -7.76 12.53 3.11
N ALA A 65 -6.53 12.16 3.46
CA ALA A 65 -6.04 12.04 4.82
C ALA A 65 -4.63 12.69 4.93
N PRO A 66 -4.49 13.99 4.63
CA PRO A 66 -3.20 14.68 4.47
C PRO A 66 -2.34 14.74 5.73
N ASN A 67 -2.92 14.52 6.91
CA ASN A 67 -2.21 14.57 8.19
C ASN A 67 -1.62 13.22 8.62
N GLU A 68 -1.85 12.15 7.86
CA GLU A 68 -1.39 10.82 8.22
C GLU A 68 0.11 10.66 8.00
N LYS A 69 0.75 9.96 8.93
CA LYS A 69 2.20 9.72 8.90
C LYS A 69 2.53 8.63 7.87
N LEU A 70 2.80 9.07 6.65
CA LEU A 70 3.06 8.21 5.50
C LEU A 70 4.53 8.24 5.09
N SER A 71 5.18 7.08 5.13
CA SER A 71 6.53 6.84 4.59
C SER A 71 6.45 5.89 3.40
N TYR A 72 7.26 6.12 2.37
CA TYR A 72 7.29 5.22 1.22
C TYR A 72 8.66 5.20 0.54
N HIS A 73 8.96 4.08 -0.13
CA HIS A 73 10.16 3.95 -0.95
C HIS A 73 9.92 3.03 -2.15
N PHE A 74 10.44 3.42 -3.30
CA PHE A 74 10.37 2.65 -4.54
C PHE A 74 11.77 2.19 -4.95
N TYR A 75 11.93 0.89 -5.18
CA TYR A 75 13.17 0.28 -5.63
C TYR A 75 13.14 0.08 -7.17
N ASP A 76 13.94 0.87 -7.89
CA ASP A 76 13.94 0.93 -9.35
C ASP A 76 14.25 -0.41 -10.03
N ASN A 77 15.09 -1.25 -9.41
CA ASN A 77 15.62 -2.48 -10.00
C ASN A 77 15.02 -3.75 -9.38
N GLU A 78 13.84 -3.64 -8.78
CA GLU A 78 13.14 -4.75 -8.10
C GLU A 78 11.71 -4.91 -8.62
N GLY A 79 11.13 -6.10 -8.43
CA GLY A 79 9.78 -6.42 -8.85
C GLY A 79 8.94 -7.01 -7.71
N HIS A 80 8.26 -8.14 -7.95
CA HIS A 80 7.46 -8.81 -6.94
C HIS A 80 8.34 -9.54 -5.91
N GLY A 81 8.73 -8.80 -4.87
CA GLY A 81 9.71 -9.22 -3.86
C GLY A 81 11.14 -8.81 -4.20
N TRP A 82 11.98 -8.77 -3.17
CA TRP A 82 13.36 -8.30 -3.25
C TRP A 82 14.33 -9.42 -3.66
N LYS A 83 15.19 -9.17 -4.65
CA LYS A 83 16.22 -10.12 -5.11
C LYS A 83 17.63 -9.68 -4.77
N GLN A 84 17.94 -8.39 -4.89
CA GLN A 84 19.29 -7.90 -4.65
C GLN A 84 19.55 -7.85 -3.14
N ALA A 85 20.72 -8.35 -2.72
CA ALA A 85 21.11 -8.34 -1.31
C ALA A 85 21.13 -6.92 -0.71
N SER A 86 21.48 -5.91 -1.53
CA SER A 86 21.42 -4.49 -1.18
C SER A 86 20.00 -4.04 -0.86
N THR A 87 19.02 -4.35 -1.71
CA THR A 87 17.61 -4.05 -1.49
C THR A 87 17.09 -4.74 -0.24
N ILE A 88 17.37 -6.03 -0.07
CA ILE A 88 16.91 -6.78 1.10
C ILE A 88 17.43 -6.12 2.39
N LYS A 89 18.71 -5.78 2.42
CA LYS A 89 19.33 -5.11 3.57
C LYS A 89 18.72 -3.72 3.81
N ASP A 90 18.52 -2.92 2.77
CA ASP A 90 17.94 -1.58 2.89
C ASP A 90 16.48 -1.63 3.35
N ALA A 91 15.67 -2.52 2.78
CA ALA A 91 14.27 -2.72 3.15
C ALA A 91 14.12 -3.11 4.62
N LEU A 92 14.89 -4.10 5.08
CA LEU A 92 14.90 -4.51 6.49
C LEU A 92 15.36 -3.39 7.42
N LYS A 93 16.38 -2.62 7.01
CA LYS A 93 16.86 -1.49 7.80
C LYS A 93 15.79 -0.40 7.93
N ARG A 94 15.17 -0.01 6.82
CA ARG A 94 14.08 0.99 6.81
C ARG A 94 12.90 0.54 7.65
N GLU A 95 12.49 -0.71 7.52
CA GLU A 95 11.40 -1.29 8.31
C GLU A 95 11.73 -1.23 9.81
N HIS A 96 12.93 -1.64 10.21
CA HIS A 96 13.37 -1.60 11.61
C HIS A 96 13.48 -0.18 12.17
N GLU A 97 14.10 0.76 11.42
CA GLU A 97 14.18 2.17 11.82
C GLU A 97 12.79 2.79 11.95
N TRP A 98 11.89 2.47 11.01
CA TRP A 98 10.51 2.93 11.05
C TRP A 98 9.77 2.42 12.29
N TYR A 99 9.99 1.16 12.72
CA TYR A 99 9.45 0.66 13.98
C TYR A 99 9.99 1.41 15.20
N LEU A 100 11.30 1.66 15.24
CA LEU A 100 11.93 2.43 16.34
C LEU A 100 11.35 3.85 16.45
N GLU A 101 10.97 4.47 15.34
CA GLU A 101 10.44 5.83 15.32
C GLU A 101 8.93 5.92 15.63
N ASN A 102 8.17 4.85 15.34
CA ASN A 102 6.70 4.92 15.31
C ASN A 102 5.98 3.97 16.28
N LEU A 103 6.64 2.93 16.79
CA LEU A 103 6.02 1.92 17.65
C LEU A 103 6.65 1.79 19.05
N LEU A 104 7.88 2.24 19.23
CA LEU A 104 8.65 2.17 20.47
C LEU A 104 8.80 3.55 21.10
#